data_AF-A0A6V8SKX6-F1
#
_entry.id   AF-A0A6V8SKX6-F1
#
_cell.length_a   1.000
_cell.length_b   1.000
_cell.length_c   1.000
_cell.angle_alpha   90.00
_cell.angle_beta   90.00
_cell.angle_gamma   90.00
#
_symmetry.space_group_name_H-M   'P 1'
#
loop_
_entity.id
_entity.type
_entity.pdbx_description
1 polymer ?
#
loop_
_entity_poly.entity_id
_entity_poly.type
_entity_poly.pdbx_seq_one_letter_code
_entity_poly.pdbx_strand_id
1 'polypeptide(L)' 'MRILLFLFMLASCFYTCTYGINLIKEHNNMLGGIGILVLAILGTFIPGFVLFST' A
#
# COMPACT_ATOMS: atom_id res chain seq x y z
N MET A 1 5.28 6.54 19.59
CA MET A 1 6.04 5.77 18.56
C MET A 1 5.16 5.05 17.56
N ARG A 2 4.12 4.31 17.99
CA ARG A 2 3.22 3.54 17.10
C ARG A 2 2.60 4.36 15.96
N ILE A 3 2.18 5.59 16.25
CA ILE A 3 1.59 6.53 15.25
C ILE A 3 2.60 6.93 14.17
N LEU A 4 3.86 7.22 14.55
CA LEU A 4 4.90 7.62 13.59
C LEU A 4 5.23 6.47 12.63
N LEU A 5 5.33 5.24 13.15
CA LEU A 5 5.53 4.02 12.35
C LEU A 5 4.38 3.79 11.37
N PHE A 6 3.14 3.98 11.82
CA PHE A 6 1.97 3.87 10.97
C PHE A 6 1.96 4.93 9.86
N LEU A 7 2.45 6.14 10.15
CA LEU A 7 2.56 7.23 9.17
C LEU A 7 3.58 6.91 8.06
N PHE A 8 4.72 6.31 8.41
CA PHE A 8 5.68 5.79 7.41
C PHE A 8 5.09 4.66 6.56
N MET A 9 4.32 3.75 7.15
CA MET A 9 3.63 2.70 6.41
C MET A 9 2.60 3.25 5.44
N LEU A 10 1.81 4.26 5.85
CA LEU A 10 0.87 4.94 4.98
C LEU A 10 1.57 5.65 3.81
N ALA A 11 2.70 6.32 4.05
CA ALA A 11 3.46 6.98 2.99
C ALA A 11 4.02 5.97 1.97
N SER A 12 4.54 4.83 2.43
CA SER A 12 5.01 3.75 1.57
C SER A 12 3.87 3.14 0.75
N CYS A 13 2.72 2.87 1.37
CA CYS A 13 1.56 2.30 0.68
C CYS A 13 0.94 3.30 -0.31
N PHE A 14 0.97 4.60 0.00
CA PHE A 14 0.53 5.66 -0.91
C PHE A 14 1.39 5.67 -2.19
N TYR A 15 2.72 5.67 -2.04
CA TYR A 15 3.62 5.58 -3.19
C TYR A 15 3.41 4.28 -3.99
N THR A 16 3.18 3.17 -3.30
CA THR A 16 2.90 1.86 -3.90
C THR A 16 1.60 1.89 -4.71
N CYS A 17 0.54 2.53 -4.20
CA CYS A 17 -0.71 2.76 -4.93
C CYS A 17 -0.48 3.63 -6.18
N THR A 18 0.26 4.73 -6.06
CA THR A 18 0.58 5.60 -7.20
C THR A 18 1.36 4.83 -8.27
N TYR A 19 2.32 4.00 -7.87
CA TYR A 19 3.06 3.13 -8.78
C TYR A 19 2.16 2.09 -9.44
N GLY A 20 1.26 1.45 -8.69
CA GLY A 20 0.28 0.50 -9.22
C GLY A 20 -0.62 1.13 -10.28
N ILE A 21 -1.14 2.34 -10.02
CA ILE A 21 -1.94 3.11 -10.99
C ILE A 21 -1.11 3.44 -12.23
N ASN A 22 0.15 3.84 -12.06
CA ASN A 22 1.03 4.13 -13.17
C ASN A 22 1.31 2.89 -14.02
N LEU A 23 1.47 1.72 -13.38
CA LEU A 23 1.68 0.45 -14.08
C LEU A 23 0.46 0.06 -14.95
N ILE A 24 -0.75 0.34 -14.48
CA ILE A 24 -1.98 0.12 -15.24
C ILE A 24 -2.04 1.10 -16.42
N LYS A 25 -1.74 2.38 -16.17
CA LYS A 25 -1.98 3.44 -17.14
C LYS A 25 -0.89 3.59 -18.21
N GLU A 26 0.37 3.45 -17.82
CA GLU A 26 1.53 3.73 -18.68
C GLU A 26 2.12 2.46 -19.30
N HIS A 27 2.13 1.36 -18.54
CA HIS A 27 2.68 0.08 -18.98
C HIS A 27 1.62 -0.94 -19.45
N ASN A 28 0.33 -0.55 -19.41
CA ASN A 28 -0.82 -1.39 -19.77
C ASN A 28 -0.84 -2.77 -19.05
N ASN A 29 -0.17 -2.87 -17.90
CA ASN A 29 -0.04 -4.09 -17.13
C ASN A 29 -1.10 -4.12 -16.02
N MET A 30 -2.34 -4.41 -16.42
CA MET A 30 -3.50 -4.44 -15.52
C MET A 30 -3.32 -5.42 -14.36
N LEU A 31 -2.85 -6.65 -14.63
CA LEU A 31 -2.69 -7.68 -13.59
C LEU A 31 -1.65 -7.27 -12.55
N GLY A 32 -0.50 -6.74 -12.98
CA GLY A 32 0.55 -6.25 -12.08
C GLY A 32 0.05 -5.08 -11.24
N GLY A 33 -0.63 -4.11 -11.85
CA GLY A 33 -1.13 -2.94 -11.13
C GLY A 33 -2.27 -3.23 -10.16
N ILE A 34 -3.19 -4.13 -10.52
CA ILE A 34 -4.24 -4.62 -9.60
C ILE A 34 -3.61 -5.38 -8.43
N GLY A 35 -2.61 -6.24 -8.70
CA GLY A 35 -1.89 -6.95 -7.65
C GLY A 35 -1.19 -6.00 -6.66
N ILE A 36 -0.56 -4.95 -7.17
CA ILE A 36 0.09 -3.92 -6.36
C ILE A 36 -0.93 -3.12 -5.53
N LEU A 37 -2.10 -2.78 -6.09
CA LEU A 37 -3.17 -2.11 -5.35
C LEU A 37 -3.72 -2.98 -4.22
N VAL A 38 -3.94 -4.27 -4.45
CA VAL A 38 -4.36 -5.22 -3.41
C VAL A 38 -3.30 -5.33 -2.32
N LEU A 39 -2.02 -5.43 -2.70
CA LEU A 39 -0.89 -5.45 -1.77
C LEU A 39 -0.81 -4.17 -0.93
N ALA A 40 -1.05 -3.00 -1.50
CA ALA A 40 -1.02 -1.74 -0.77
C ALA A 40 -2.16 -1.64 0.27
N ILE A 41 -3.35 -2.14 -0.07
CA ILE A 41 -4.48 -2.23 0.88
C ILE A 41 -4.13 -3.18 2.03
N LEU A 42 -3.67 -4.40 1.73
CA LEU A 42 -3.29 -5.38 2.75
C LEU A 42 -2.12 -4.88 3.61
N GLY A 43 -1.13 -4.23 2.98
CA GLY A 43 0.02 -3.62 3.63
C GLY A 43 -0.32 -2.42 4.52
N THR A 44 -1.53 -1.86 4.41
CA THR A 44 -2.04 -0.84 5.32
C THR A 44 -2.86 -1.46 6.45
N PHE A 45 -3.78 -2.37 6.11
CA PHE A 45 -4.72 -2.95 7.08
C PHE A 45 -4.07 -3.95 8.03
N ILE A 46 -3.23 -4.88 7.55
CA ILE A 46 -2.61 -5.90 8.40
C ILE A 46 -1.68 -5.26 9.43
N PRO A 47 -0.73 -4.37 9.05
CA PRO A 47 0.16 -3.78 10.04
C PRO A 47 -0.57 -2.82 10.96
N GLY A 48 -1.57 -2.09 10.47
CA GLY A 48 -2.43 -1.25 11.31
C GLY A 48 -3.14 -2.07 12.39
N PHE A 49 -3.73 -3.21 12.02
CA PHE A 49 -4.37 -4.11 12.98
C PHE A 49 -3.38 -4.64 14.01
N VAL A 50 -2.18 -5.05 13.60
CA VAL A 50 -1.15 -5.53 14.54
C VAL A 50 -0.69 -4.40 15.48
N LEU A 51 -0.39 -3.21 14.95
CA LEU A 51 0.12 -2.06 15.72
C LEU A 51 -0.85 -1.52 16.78
N PHE A 52 -2.16 -1.64 16.54
CA PHE A 52 -3.21 -1.07 17.40
C PHE A 52 -4.05 -2.11 18.16
N SER A 53 -3.95 -3.41 17.87
CA SER A 53 -4.65 -4.46 18.64
C SER A 53 -3.78 -5.17 19.69
N THR A 54 -2.45 -4.95 19.68
CA THR A 54 -1.55 -5.23 20.83
C THR A 54 -1.33 -3.97 21.64
#